data_AF-A0A954ZZ85-F1
#
_entry.id   AF-A0A954ZZ85-F1
#
_cell.length_a   1.000
_cell.length_b   1.000
_cell.length_c   1.000
_cell.angle_alpha   90.00
_cell.angle_beta   90.00
_cell.angle_gamma   90.00
#
_symmetry.space_group_name_H-M   'P 1'
#
loop_
_entity.id
_entity.type
_entity.pdbx_description
1 polymer ?
#
loop_
_entity_poly.entity_id
_entity_poly.type
_entity_poly.pdbx_seq_one_letter_code
_entity_poly.pdbx_strand_id
1 'polypeptide(L)' 'MLDWWGDLDWKLRYGVALLVMLANLIALLGFGILSFWGWGIGIALLLFAGRSDAEKNGYHF' A
#
# COMPACT_ATOMS: atom_id res chain seq x y z
N MET A 1 -7.21 -15.17 4.59
CA MET A 1 -6.42 -14.29 5.51
C MET A 1 -5.91 -13.01 4.82
N LEU A 2 -5.88 -12.94 3.49
CA LEU A 2 -5.70 -11.69 2.72
C LEU A 2 -7.03 -11.04 2.30
N ASP A 3 -8.16 -11.68 2.61
CA ASP A 3 -9.51 -11.23 2.23
C ASP A 3 -9.82 -9.83 2.76
N TRP A 4 -9.34 -9.51 3.97
CA TRP A 4 -9.50 -8.18 4.57
C TRP A 4 -8.78 -7.08 3.77
N TRP A 5 -7.66 -7.38 3.11
CA TRP A 5 -7.00 -6.44 2.20
C TRP A 5 -7.79 -6.27 0.90
N GLY A 6 -8.46 -7.34 0.46
CA GLY A 6 -9.35 -7.39 -0.70
C GLY A 6 -10.71 -6.70 -0.51
N ASP A 7 -11.13 -6.46 0.73
CA ASP A 7 -12.37 -5.72 1.07
C ASP A 7 -12.15 -4.21 1.27
N LEU A 8 -10.89 -3.77 1.40
CA LEU A 8 -10.54 -2.37 1.59
C LEU A 8 -10.76 -1.57 0.30
N ASP A 9 -11.38 -0.39 0.37
CA ASP A 9 -11.48 0.51 -0.79
C ASP A 9 -10.08 0.78 -1.36
N TRP A 10 -9.93 0.73 -2.70
CA TRP A 10 -8.65 0.97 -3.38
C TRP A 10 -7.94 2.23 -2.90
N LYS A 11 -8.70 3.28 -2.54
CA LYS A 11 -8.14 4.51 -1.96
C LYS A 11 -7.43 4.26 -0.64
N LEU A 12 -7.99 3.42 0.22
CA LEU A 12 -7.37 3.08 1.51
C LEU A 12 -6.14 2.20 1.32
N ARG A 13 -6.18 1.25 0.36
CA ARG A 13 -5.01 0.43 0.01
C ARG A 13 -3.85 1.29 -0.48
N TYR A 14 -4.14 2.24 -1.38
CA TYR A 14 -3.15 3.22 -1.83
C TYR A 14 -2.64 4.08 -0.68
N GLY A 15 -3.53 4.58 0.19
CA GLY A 15 -3.14 5.37 1.35
C GLY A 15 -2.19 4.63 2.28
N VAL A 16 -2.48 3.36 2.59
CA VAL A 16 -1.62 2.52 3.44
C VAL A 16 -0.26 2.26 2.76
N ALA A 17 -0.26 1.90 1.48
CA ALA A 17 0.99 1.65 0.75
C ALA A 17 1.88 2.91 0.69
N LEU A 18 1.26 4.08 0.49
CA LEU A 18 1.95 5.37 0.43
C LEU A 18 2.47 5.79 1.81
N LEU A 19 1.73 5.54 2.89
CA LEU A 19 2.20 5.76 4.26
C LEU A 19 3.43 4.91 4.60
N VAL A 20 3.45 3.63 4.22
CA VAL A 20 4.60 2.75 4.44
C VAL A 20 5.83 3.27 3.69
N MET A 21 5.66 3.72 2.44
CA MET A 21 6.73 4.35 1.66
C MET A 21 7.21 5.66 2.30
N LEU A 22 6.29 6.51 2.76
CA LEU A 22 6.62 7.77 3.42
C LEU A 22 7.37 7.56 4.73
N ALA A 23 6.96 6.58 5.53
CA ALA A 23 7.64 6.23 6.78
C ALA A 23 9.07 5.74 6.51
N ASN A 24 9.28 4.94 5.46
CA ASN A 24 10.62 4.52 5.04
C ASN A 24 11.46 5.69 4.51
N LEU A 25 10.84 6.62 3.80
CA LEU A 25 11.51 7.84 3.34
C LEU A 25 11.95 8.72 4.52
N ILE A 26 11.08 8.90 5.53
CA ILE A 26 11.40 9.64 6.75
C ILE A 26 12.51 8.91 7.53
N ALA A 27 12.46 7.58 7.63
CA ALA A 27 13.51 6.80 8.28
C ALA A 27 14.87 6.98 7.58
N LEU A 28 14.88 6.99 6.25
CA LEU A 28 16.08 7.20 5.45
C LEU A 28 16.62 8.62 5.59
N LEU A 29 15.77 9.65 5.47
CA LEU A 29 16.19 11.05 5.50
C LEU A 29 16.48 11.57 6.91
N GLY A 30 15.74 11.09 7.92
CA GLY A 30 15.87 11.53 9.30
C GLY A 30 16.91 10.77 10.11
N PHE A 31 17.13 9.48 9.80
CA PHE A 31 18.01 8.61 10.59
C PHE A 31 19.09 7.91 9.75
N GLY A 32 19.11 8.08 8.42
CA GLY A 32 20.06 7.42 7.54
C GLY A 32 19.86 5.91 7.41
N ILE A 33 18.71 5.38 7.86
CA ILE A 33 18.45 3.94 7.91
C ILE A 33 17.77 3.51 6.61
N LEU A 34 18.48 2.72 5.79
CA LEU A 34 17.93 2.12 4.58
C LEU A 34 17.37 0.72 4.89
N SER A 35 16.04 0.63 5.04
CA SER A 35 15.35 -0.65 5.23
C SER A 35 14.89 -1.23 3.89
N PHE A 36 15.68 -2.13 3.32
CA PHE A 36 15.33 -2.84 2.06
C PHE A 36 13.97 -3.54 2.15
N TRP A 37 13.65 -4.14 3.31
CA TRP A 37 12.37 -4.79 3.55
C TRP A 37 11.20 -3.81 3.57
N GLY A 38 11.36 -2.63 4.16
CA GLY A 38 10.31 -1.62 4.20
C GLY A 38 9.96 -1.08 2.81
N TRP A 39 10.97 -0.86 1.96
CA TRP A 39 10.77 -0.52 0.56
C TRP A 39 10.11 -1.66 -0.23
N GLY A 40 10.57 -2.91 -0.04
CA GLY A 40 9.99 -4.08 -0.69
C GLY A 40 8.51 -4.28 -0.36
N ILE A 41 8.14 -4.14 0.91
CA ILE A 41 6.74 -4.23 1.36
C ILE A 41 5.91 -3.07 0.81
N GLY A 42 6.42 -1.84 0.83
CA GLY A 42 5.74 -0.66 0.29
C GLY A 42 5.43 -0.79 -1.21
N ILE A 43 6.39 -1.27 -2.00
CA ILE A 43 6.22 -1.51 -3.43
C ILE A 43 5.22 -2.64 -3.69
N ALA A 44 5.31 -3.76 -2.96
CA ALA A 44 4.36 -4.85 -3.09
C ALA A 44 2.92 -4.37 -2.79
N LEU A 45 2.73 -3.62 -1.72
CA LEU A 45 1.41 -3.05 -1.37
C LEU A 45 0.89 -2.10 -2.45
N LEU A 46 1.75 -1.28 -3.06
CA LEU A 46 1.39 -0.40 -4.19
C LEU A 46 0.93 -1.20 -5.42
N LEU A 47 1.62 -2.29 -5.75
CA LEU A 47 1.25 -3.15 -6.87
C LEU A 47 -0.11 -3.83 -6.64
N PHE A 48 -0.42 -4.19 -5.39
CA PHE A 48 -1.70 -4.79 -5.01
C PHE A 48 -2.77 -3.78 -4.56
N ALA A 49 -2.49 -2.47 -4.65
CA ALA A 49 -3.46 -1.41 -4.32
C ALA A 49 -4.34 -1.01 -5.52
N GLY A 50 -4.06 -1.52 -6.72
CA GLY A 50 -4.80 -1.20 -7.93
C GLY A 50 -6.29 -1.57 -7.82
N ARG A 51 -7.17 -0.75 -8.43
CA ARG A 51 -8.62 -1.00 -8.46
C ARG A 51 -8.91 -2.38 -9.02
N SER A 52 -9.66 -3.17 -8.27
CA SER A 52 -10.28 -4.42 -8.74
C SER A 52 -11.32 -4.11 -9.84
N ASP A 53 -11.55 -5.03 -10.77
CA ASP A 53 -12.56 -4.85 -11.83
C ASP A 53 -13.97 -4.66 -11.27
N ALA A 54 -14.25 -5.17 -10.07
CA ALA A 54 -15.49 -4.88 -9.34
C ALA A 54 -15.61 -3.40 -8.94
N GLU A 55 -14.54 -2.80 -8.40
CA GLU A 55 -14.49 -1.39 -8.02
C GLU A 55 -14.47 -0.46 -9.24
N LYS A 56 -13.90 -0.90 -10.37
CA LYS A 56 -13.95 -0.16 -11.64
C LYS A 56 -15.37 -0.05 -12.19
N ASN A 57 -16.15 -1.12 -12.03
CA ASN A 57 -17.53 -1.19 -12.51
C ASN A 57 -18.55 -0.67 -11.48
N GLY A 58 -18.11 -0.15 -10.33
CA GLY A 58 -18.98 0.47 -9.32
C GLY A 58 -19.82 -0.53 -8.52
N TYR A 59 -19.48 -1.82 -8.58
CA TYR A 59 -20.10 -2.82 -7.72
C TYR A 59 -19.52 -2.69 -6.30
N HIS A 60 -20.29 -2.07 -5.41
CA HIS A 60 -20.10 -2.20 -3.97
C HIS A 60 -20.79 -3.50 -3.55
N PHE A 61 -20.04 -4.51 -3.13
CA PHE A 61 -20.58 -5.63 -2.35
C PHE A 61 -20.75 -5.19 -0.90
#